data_AF-A0A7K0IVP0-F1
#
_entry.id   AF-A0A7K0IVP0-F1
#
_cell.length_a   1.000
_cell.length_b   1.000
_cell.length_c   1.000
_cell.angle_alpha   90.00
_cell.angle_beta   90.00
_cell.angle_gamma   90.00
#
_symmetry.space_group_name_H-M   'P 1'
#
loop_
_entity.id
_entity.type
_entity.pdbx_description
1 polymer ?
#
loop_
_entity_poly.entity_id
_entity_poly.type
_entity_poly.pdbx_seq_one_letter_code
_entity_poly.pdbx_strand_id
1 'polypeptide(L)' 'MKSCAMCKKEYDETAARSEYAEAGEWLAGEIWQDAGQLCPLCLENRARLVMMYHSEYNS' A
#
# COMPACT_ATOMS: atom_id res chain seq x y z
N MET A 1 -9.52 10.14 -9.52
CA MET A 1 -8.91 10.99 -8.46
C MET A 1 -9.54 10.60 -7.13
N LYS A 2 -8.73 10.21 -6.14
CA LYS A 2 -9.20 9.75 -4.83
C LYS A 2 -8.33 10.35 -3.71
N SER A 3 -8.86 10.43 -2.49
CA SER A 3 -8.11 10.88 -1.32
C SER A 3 -7.60 9.69 -0.51
N CYS A 4 -6.31 9.70 -0.17
CA CYS A 4 -5.68 8.63 0.60
C CYS A 4 -6.13 8.66 2.06
N ALA A 5 -6.61 7.54 2.60
CA ALA A 5 -7.05 7.46 3.98
C ALA A 5 -5.92 7.72 5.00
N MET A 6 -4.66 7.39 4.66
CA MET A 6 -3.48 7.57 5.52
C MET A 6 -2.90 8.98 5.47
N CYS A 7 -2.49 9.45 4.29
CA CYS A 7 -1.78 10.74 4.16
C CYS A 7 -2.67 11.91 3.73
N LYS A 8 -3.97 11.65 3.46
CA LYS A 8 -4.99 12.62 3.04
C LYS A 8 -4.71 13.36 1.72
N LYS A 9 -3.62 13.02 1.03
CA LYS A 9 -3.30 13.56 -0.30
C LYS A 9 -4.19 12.96 -1.38
N GLU A 10 -4.49 13.77 -2.39
CA GLU A 10 -5.13 13.29 -3.61
C GLU A 10 -4.15 12.47 -4.45
N TYR A 11 -4.66 11.42 -5.08
CA TYR A 11 -3.89 10.56 -5.97
C TYR A 11 -4.72 10.04 -7.12
N ASP A 12 -4.03 9.73 -8.22
CA ASP A 12 -4.61 9.04 -9.35
C ASP A 12 -4.58 7.54 -9.09
N GLU A 13 -5.76 6.92 -9.04
CA GLU A 13 -5.90 5.48 -8.83
C GLU A 13 -5.48 4.66 -10.07
N THR A 14 -5.38 5.32 -11.22
CA THR A 14 -4.99 4.72 -12.51
C THR A 14 -3.50 4.89 -12.81
N ALA A 15 -2.75 5.58 -11.93
CA ALA A 15 -1.32 5.70 -12.07
C ALA A 15 -0.64 4.32 -12.00
N ALA A 16 0.44 4.17 -12.77
CA ALA A 16 1.25 2.96 -12.74
C ALA A 16 1.74 2.67 -11.30
N ARG A 17 1.60 1.42 -10.89
CA ARG A 17 2.02 0.94 -9.58
C ARG A 17 3.40 0.31 -9.69
N SER A 18 4.25 0.55 -8.70
CA SER A 18 5.49 -0.20 -8.54
C SER A 18 5.20 -1.57 -7.92
N GLU A 19 6.15 -2.50 -7.99
CA GLU A 19 6.06 -3.81 -7.33
C GLU A 19 5.78 -3.68 -5.82
N TYR A 20 6.35 -2.66 -5.17
CA TYR A 20 6.09 -2.37 -3.76
C TYR A 20 4.67 -1.84 -3.51
N ALA A 21 4.11 -1.07 -4.44
CA ALA A 21 2.74 -0.62 -4.33
C ALA A 21 1.74 -1.78 -4.50
N GLU A 22 2.04 -2.73 -5.38
CA GLU A 22 1.26 -3.97 -5.55
C GLU A 22 1.34 -4.86 -4.30
N ALA A 23 2.54 -5.08 -3.76
CA ALA A 23 2.71 -5.80 -2.50
C ALA A 23 1.97 -5.11 -1.34
N GLY A 24 2.01 -3.77 -1.28
CA GLY A 24 1.28 -2.98 -0.30
C GLY A 24 -0.24 -3.13 -0.42
N GLU A 25 -0.76 -3.28 -1.65
CA GLU A 25 -2.18 -3.51 -1.91
C GLU A 25 -2.61 -4.91 -1.47
N TRP A 26 -1.79 -5.93 -1.74
CA TRP A 26 -2.04 -7.29 -1.24
C TRP A 26 -2.12 -7.30 0.29
N LEU A 27 -1.16 -6.65 0.95
CA LEU A 27 -1.16 -6.45 2.40
C LEU A 27 -2.42 -5.72 2.90
N ALA A 28 -2.89 -4.72 2.15
CA ALA A 28 -4.12 -3.99 2.45
C ALA A 28 -5.36 -4.89 2.41
N GLY A 29 -5.40 -5.85 1.50
CA GLY A 29 -6.49 -6.83 1.41
C GLY A 29 -6.43 -7.90 2.50
N GLU A 30 -5.27 -8.52 2.68
CA GLU A 30 -5.14 -9.72 3.51
C GLU A 30 -4.95 -9.42 5.00
N ILE A 31 -4.26 -8.32 5.34
CA ILE A 31 -3.85 -8.04 6.72
C ILE A 31 -4.63 -6.87 7.33
N TRP A 32 -4.72 -5.74 6.61
CA TRP A 32 -5.26 -4.48 7.16
C TRP A 32 -6.72 -4.19 6.80
N GLN A 33 -7.31 -4.92 5.85
CA GLN A 33 -8.69 -4.74 5.38
C GLN A 33 -9.01 -3.31 4.89
N ASP A 34 -8.01 -2.61 4.36
CA ASP A 34 -8.12 -1.23 3.83
C ASP A 34 -7.74 -1.12 2.35
N ALA A 35 -7.94 -2.22 1.60
CA ALA A 35 -7.72 -2.30 0.16
C ALA A 35 -8.43 -1.16 -0.59
N GLY A 36 -7.72 -0.57 -1.54
CA GLY A 36 -8.17 0.55 -2.36
C GLY A 36 -8.32 1.89 -1.63
N GLN A 37 -7.98 2.00 -0.35
CA GLN A 37 -8.12 3.27 0.41
C GLN A 37 -6.84 4.13 0.40
N LEU A 38 -5.71 3.57 -0.03
CA LEU A 38 -4.40 4.22 0.06
C LEU A 38 -3.83 4.60 -1.29
N CYS A 39 -3.00 5.64 -1.30
CA CYS A 39 -2.23 6.02 -2.47
C CYS A 39 -1.03 5.08 -2.69
N PRO A 40 -0.48 5.02 -3.92
CA PRO A 40 0.68 4.19 -4.24
C PRO A 40 1.85 4.36 -3.27
N LEU A 41 2.21 5.61 -2.92
CA LEU A 41 3.31 5.88 -1.99
C LEU A 41 3.09 5.29 -0.58
N CYS A 42 1.86 5.33 -0.08
CA CYS A 42 1.54 4.75 1.23
C CYS A 42 1.59 3.20 1.18
N LEU A 43 1.18 2.61 0.05
CA LEU A 43 1.28 1.17 -0.18
C LEU A 43 2.76 0.73 -0.28
N GLU A 44 3.60 1.49 -0.99
CA GLU A 44 5.04 1.22 -1.07
C GLU A 44 5.72 1.26 0.30
N ASN A 45 5.42 2.31 1.08
CA ASN A 45 5.97 2.44 2.42
C ASN A 45 5.52 1.28 3.32
N ARG A 46 4.25 0.87 3.22
CA ARG A 46 3.74 -0.30 3.94
C ARG A 46 4.52 -1.56 3.58
N ALA A 47 4.69 -1.86 2.30
CA ALA A 47 5.43 -3.03 1.85
C ALA A 47 6.87 -3.02 2.36
N ARG A 48 7.57 -1.87 2.25
CA ARG A 48 8.95 -1.74 2.75
C ARG A 48 9.07 -1.92 4.26
N LEU A 49 8.13 -1.36 5.02
CA LEU A 49 8.10 -1.50 6.48
C LEU A 49 7.84 -2.94 6.90
N VAL A 50 6.92 -3.64 6.22
CA VAL A 50 6.70 -5.08 6.43
C VAL A 50 7.97 -5.85 6.12
N MET A 51 8.65 -5.54 5.01
CA MET A 51 9.90 -6.21 4.67
C MET A 51 10.98 -6.06 5.75
N MET A 52 11.03 -4.91 6.43
CA MET A 52 12.01 -4.59 7.45
C MET A 52 11.66 -5.10 8.84
N TYR A 53 10.38 -5.10 9.21
CA TYR A 53 9.93 -5.30 10.59
C TYR A 53 8.99 -6.49 10.81
N HIS A 54 8.46 -7.08 9.74
CA HIS A 54 7.50 -8.19 9.79
C HIS A 54 7.88 -9.29 8.79
N SER A 55 9.00 -9.96 9.06
CA SER A 55 9.54 -11.00 8.18
C SER A 55 8.61 -12.21 8.01
N GLU A 56 7.63 -12.39 8.90
CA GLU A 56 6.59 -13.42 8.79
C GLU A 56 5.75 -13.29 7.51
N TYR A 57 5.66 -12.09 6.93
CA TYR A 57 4.92 -11.84 5.68
C TYR A 57 5.81 -11.80 4.43
N ASN A 58 7.11 -12.10 4.55
CA ASN A 58 8.08 -12.12 3.45
C ASN A 58 8.47 -13.55 2.99
N SER A 59 7.59 -14.53 3.15
CA SER A 59 7.89 -15.94 2.85
C SER A 59 7.49 -16.37 1.44
#